data_AF-A0A2S1LEN9-F1
#
_entry.id   AF-A0A2S1LEN9-F1
#
_cell.length_a   1.000
_cell.length_b   1.000
_cell.length_c   1.000
_cell.angle_alpha   90.00
_cell.angle_beta   90.00
_cell.angle_gamma   90.00
#
_symmetry.space_group_name_H-M   'P 1'
#
loop_
_entity.id
_entity.type
_entity.pdbx_description
1 polymer ?
#
loop_
_entity_poly.entity_id
_entity_poly.type
_entity_poly.pdbx_seq_one_letter_code
_entity_poly.pdbx_strand_id
1 'polypeptide(L)'
;MKLSIITINYNDVAGLKRTVDSVKKQTWIEYEHIIIDGGSSDGSEEYLQEHEQYFSYWVSEPDGGIYNAMNKGVLQAKGDYLLMLNTGDILHNEQVLHQVFHNTNRYEDIIYGDVDRESKGLVFTESIFPDSLSFGFLRNGMISHQAVFFKKSLHDEVGLYDETIKYGADWYFITLAVCKYNASYIHLKMKMAICNADGLTSSPKEFAAMATERTTVLRREFPGFIDDYLLFDKIEDSKLANKLKRGSSKVIDTAKGVVKKILK
;
A
#
# COMPACT_ATOMS: atom_id res chain seq x y z
N MET A 1 -20.87 -8.66 8.70
CA MET A 1 -19.96 -7.89 7.83
C MET A 1 -19.37 -8.87 6.85
N LYS A 2 -19.49 -8.61 5.54
CA LYS A 2 -18.85 -9.41 4.50
C LYS A 2 -17.62 -8.68 3.98
N LEU A 3 -16.51 -9.38 3.77
CA LEU A 3 -15.29 -8.83 3.17
C LEU A 3 -15.19 -9.22 1.69
N SER A 4 -14.76 -8.32 0.81
CA SER A 4 -14.27 -8.67 -0.53
C SER A 4 -12.76 -8.55 -0.56
N ILE A 5 -12.07 -9.65 -0.81
CA ILE A 5 -10.64 -9.66 -1.09
C ILE A 5 -10.47 -9.64 -2.59
N ILE A 6 -9.74 -8.66 -3.09
CA ILE A 6 -9.56 -8.42 -4.52
C ILE A 6 -8.08 -8.62 -4.83
N THR A 7 -7.78 -9.55 -5.74
CA THR A 7 -6.42 -9.86 -6.19
C THR A 7 -6.28 -9.51 -7.65
N ILE A 8 -5.35 -8.60 -7.94
CA ILE A 8 -4.95 -8.26 -9.31
C ILE A 8 -3.77 -9.12 -9.72
N ASN A 9 -3.85 -9.74 -10.89
CA ASN A 9 -2.79 -10.57 -11.44
C ASN A 9 -2.45 -10.17 -12.87
N TYR A 10 -1.16 -10.18 -13.19
CA TYR A 10 -0.68 -10.02 -14.57
C TYR A 10 0.70 -10.66 -14.71
N ASN A 11 0.78 -11.77 -15.44
CA ASN A 11 1.99 -12.56 -15.69
C ASN A 11 2.80 -12.92 -14.41
N ASP A 12 2.10 -13.28 -13.33
CA ASP A 12 2.74 -13.83 -12.12
C ASP A 12 1.92 -14.98 -11.49
N VAL A 13 1.81 -16.09 -12.21
CA VAL A 13 1.13 -17.32 -11.75
C VAL A 13 1.71 -17.85 -10.44
N ALA A 14 3.00 -17.62 -10.18
CA ALA A 14 3.67 -18.05 -8.95
C ALA A 14 3.22 -17.20 -7.75
N GLY A 15 3.20 -15.88 -7.90
CA GLY A 15 2.62 -14.95 -6.94
C GLY A 15 1.13 -15.21 -6.72
N LEU A 16 0.40 -15.57 -7.77
CA LEU A 16 -1.04 -15.79 -7.69
C LEU A 16 -1.34 -16.97 -6.78
N LYS A 17 -0.66 -18.09 -7.01
CA LYS A 17 -0.74 -19.30 -6.18
C LYS A 17 -0.45 -18.99 -4.71
N ARG A 18 0.61 -18.23 -4.43
CA ARG A 18 0.97 -17.83 -3.06
C ARG A 18 -0.12 -16.99 -2.39
N THR A 19 -0.65 -16.02 -3.12
CA THR A 19 -1.67 -15.09 -2.63
C THR A 19 -2.96 -15.86 -2.30
N VAL A 20 -3.42 -16.68 -3.25
CA VAL A 20 -4.60 -17.55 -3.13
C VAL A 20 -4.45 -18.51 -1.95
N ASP A 21 -3.30 -19.15 -1.80
CA ASP A 21 -3.05 -20.05 -0.67
C ASP A 21 -3.07 -19.31 0.68
N SER A 22 -2.62 -18.06 0.75
CA SER A 22 -2.66 -17.26 1.98
C SER A 22 -4.09 -16.88 2.40
N VAL A 23 -4.95 -16.58 1.41
CA VAL A 23 -6.36 -16.25 1.63
C VAL A 23 -7.14 -17.49 2.03
N LYS A 24 -6.95 -18.62 1.33
CA LYS A 24 -7.62 -19.89 1.63
C LYS A 24 -7.35 -20.42 3.05
N LYS A 25 -6.19 -20.08 3.62
CA LYS A 25 -5.81 -20.50 4.97
C LYS A 25 -6.46 -19.68 6.08
N GLN A 26 -7.16 -18.58 5.77
CA GLN A 26 -7.79 -17.75 6.79
C GLN A 26 -8.87 -18.52 7.55
N THR A 27 -8.92 -18.35 8.87
CA THR A 27 -9.91 -18.98 9.74
C THR A 27 -11.25 -18.26 9.76
N TRP A 28 -11.27 -16.98 9.39
CA TRP A 28 -12.50 -16.22 9.16
C TRP A 28 -12.94 -16.40 7.70
N ILE A 29 -14.12 -16.99 7.50
CA ILE A 29 -14.59 -17.43 6.18
C ILE A 29 -15.68 -16.57 5.56
N GLU A 30 -16.14 -15.51 6.25
CA GLU A 30 -17.17 -14.59 5.75
C GLU A 30 -16.55 -13.55 4.78
N TYR A 31 -15.93 -14.06 3.72
CA TYR A 31 -15.34 -13.26 2.65
C TYR A 31 -15.71 -13.82 1.28
N GLU A 32 -15.63 -12.96 0.27
CA GLU A 32 -15.53 -13.38 -1.12
C GLU A 32 -14.13 -13.07 -1.65
N HIS A 33 -13.63 -13.94 -2.54
CA HIS A 33 -12.35 -13.73 -3.20
C HIS A 33 -12.60 -13.48 -4.69
N ILE A 34 -12.18 -12.30 -5.15
CA ILE A 34 -12.36 -11.80 -6.50
C ILE A 34 -10.98 -11.72 -7.15
N ILE A 35 -10.78 -12.41 -8.27
CA ILE A 35 -9.53 -12.34 -9.03
C ILE A 35 -9.75 -11.60 -10.34
N ILE A 36 -8.94 -10.57 -10.61
CA ILE A 36 -8.92 -9.87 -11.89
C ILE A 36 -7.56 -10.11 -12.52
N ASP A 37 -7.52 -10.93 -13.57
CA ASP A 37 -6.33 -11.19 -14.36
C ASP A 37 -6.32 -10.34 -15.63
N GLY A 38 -5.21 -9.65 -15.88
CA GLY A 38 -5.02 -8.71 -16.99
C GLY A 38 -4.77 -9.34 -18.36
N GLY A 39 -5.20 -10.59 -18.58
CA GLY A 39 -4.94 -11.33 -19.82
C GLY A 39 -3.53 -11.91 -19.85
N SER A 40 -3.14 -12.59 -18.77
CA SER A 40 -1.83 -13.22 -18.61
C SER A 40 -1.60 -14.37 -19.60
N SER A 41 -0.33 -14.65 -19.88
CA SER A 41 0.10 -15.71 -20.83
C SER A 41 1.06 -16.73 -20.20
N ASP A 42 1.11 -16.78 -18.87
CA ASP A 42 2.09 -17.52 -18.09
C ASP A 42 1.50 -18.74 -17.37
N GLY A 43 0.27 -19.14 -17.70
CA GLY A 43 -0.46 -20.22 -17.03
C GLY A 43 -1.44 -19.74 -15.96
N SER A 44 -1.59 -18.42 -15.76
CA SER A 44 -2.51 -17.87 -14.75
C SER A 44 -3.97 -18.18 -15.05
N GLU A 45 -4.41 -18.09 -16.31
CA GLU A 45 -5.80 -18.37 -16.68
C GLU A 45 -6.14 -19.85 -16.44
N GLU A 46 -5.26 -20.77 -16.84
CA GLU A 46 -5.43 -22.20 -16.61
C GLU A 46 -5.50 -22.52 -15.11
N TYR A 47 -4.64 -21.88 -14.31
CA TYR A 47 -4.70 -22.00 -12.85
C TYR A 47 -6.05 -21.53 -12.29
N LEU A 48 -6.57 -20.39 -12.77
CA LEU A 48 -7.85 -19.85 -12.31
C LEU A 48 -9.03 -20.78 -12.69
N GLN A 49 -9.03 -21.31 -13.90
CA GLN A 49 -10.02 -22.28 -14.36
C GLN A 49 -10.01 -23.56 -13.52
N GLU A 50 -8.84 -24.13 -13.25
CA GLU A 50 -8.70 -25.35 -12.44
C GLU A 50 -9.10 -25.17 -10.96
N HIS A 51 -9.10 -23.92 -10.47
CA HIS A 51 -9.30 -23.58 -9.07
C HIS A 51 -10.56 -22.75 -8.82
N GLU A 52 -11.46 -22.66 -9.80
CA GLU A 52 -12.62 -21.74 -9.79
C GLU A 52 -13.50 -21.89 -8.54
N GLN A 53 -13.60 -23.09 -7.97
CA GLN A 53 -14.37 -23.33 -6.74
C GLN A 53 -13.89 -22.54 -5.52
N TYR A 54 -12.68 -21.99 -5.54
CA TYR A 54 -12.14 -21.17 -4.45
C TYR A 54 -12.45 -19.68 -4.61
N PHE A 55 -13.00 -19.26 -5.76
CA PHE A 55 -13.23 -17.86 -6.08
C PHE A 55 -14.72 -17.59 -6.16
N SER A 56 -15.14 -16.44 -5.63
CA SER A 56 -16.52 -15.98 -5.80
C SER A 56 -16.73 -15.32 -7.18
N TYR A 57 -15.64 -14.84 -7.76
CA TYR A 57 -15.57 -14.32 -9.12
C TYR A 57 -14.12 -14.35 -9.60
N TRP A 58 -13.93 -14.66 -10.88
CA TRP A 58 -12.67 -14.39 -11.54
C TRP A 58 -12.90 -14.02 -13.01
N VAL A 59 -11.97 -13.26 -13.60
CA VAL A 59 -11.94 -12.97 -15.03
C VAL A 59 -10.49 -12.88 -15.51
N SER A 60 -10.23 -13.33 -16.73
CA SER A 60 -8.96 -13.16 -17.44
C SER A 60 -9.23 -12.39 -18.73
N GLU A 61 -8.85 -11.11 -18.77
CA GLU A 61 -9.02 -10.26 -19.94
C GLU A 61 -8.04 -9.07 -19.90
N PRO A 62 -7.63 -8.53 -21.06
CA PRO A 62 -6.78 -7.33 -21.08
C PRO A 62 -7.37 -6.16 -20.27
N ASP A 63 -6.51 -5.42 -19.59
CA ASP A 63 -6.86 -4.23 -18.82
C ASP A 63 -6.02 -3.00 -19.24
N GLY A 64 -6.46 -1.83 -18.79
CA GLY A 64 -5.77 -0.55 -19.00
C GLY A 64 -4.59 -0.31 -18.05
N GLY A 65 -4.20 -1.30 -17.25
CA GLY A 65 -3.24 -1.21 -16.17
C GLY A 65 -3.84 -1.57 -14.80
N ILE A 66 -2.97 -1.64 -13.79
CA ILE A 66 -3.31 -2.12 -12.44
C ILE A 66 -4.53 -1.43 -11.81
N TYR A 67 -4.69 -0.12 -12.00
CA TYR A 67 -5.80 0.62 -11.41
C TYR A 67 -7.13 0.39 -12.15
N ASN A 68 -7.07 0.10 -13.45
CA ASN A 68 -8.25 -0.37 -14.19
C ASN A 68 -8.70 -1.74 -13.65
N ALA A 69 -7.76 -2.65 -13.42
CA ALA A 69 -8.05 -3.96 -12.83
C ALA A 69 -8.59 -3.84 -11.39
N MET A 70 -8.01 -2.97 -10.55
CA MET A 70 -8.54 -2.66 -9.22
C MET A 70 -9.98 -2.14 -9.30
N ASN A 71 -10.26 -1.21 -10.22
CA ASN A 71 -11.61 -0.69 -10.44
C ASN A 71 -12.60 -1.78 -10.85
N LYS A 72 -12.23 -2.69 -11.76
CA LYS A 72 -13.06 -3.86 -12.11
C LYS A 72 -13.38 -4.70 -10.87
N GLY A 73 -12.38 -4.93 -10.00
CA GLY A 73 -12.57 -5.64 -8.73
C GLY A 73 -13.52 -4.93 -7.77
N VAL A 74 -13.36 -3.62 -7.58
CA VAL A 74 -14.24 -2.79 -6.73
C VAL A 74 -15.69 -2.85 -7.22
N LEU A 75 -15.90 -2.76 -8.53
CA LEU A 75 -17.24 -2.78 -9.13
C LEU A 75 -17.92 -4.14 -8.97
N GLN A 76 -17.15 -5.24 -9.00
CA GLN A 76 -17.67 -6.59 -8.81
C GLN A 76 -17.94 -6.93 -7.33
N ALA A 77 -17.29 -6.23 -6.40
CA ALA A 77 -17.38 -6.48 -4.98
C ALA A 77 -18.78 -6.29 -4.39
N LYS A 78 -19.16 -7.20 -3.49
CA LYS A 78 -20.42 -7.26 -2.74
C LYS A 78 -20.20 -7.18 -1.23
N GLY A 79 -18.95 -7.15 -0.77
CA GLY A 79 -18.60 -6.99 0.64
C GLY A 79 -18.84 -5.57 1.14
N ASP A 80 -19.03 -5.46 2.45
CA ASP A 80 -19.11 -4.20 3.18
C ASP A 80 -17.74 -3.51 3.24
N TYR A 81 -16.68 -4.31 3.34
CA TYR A 81 -15.29 -3.89 3.31
C TYR A 81 -14.55 -4.52 2.14
N LEU A 82 -13.53 -3.83 1.66
CA LEU A 82 -12.65 -4.25 0.58
C LEU A 82 -11.22 -4.36 1.11
N LEU A 83 -10.49 -5.38 0.65
CA LEU A 83 -9.06 -5.54 0.83
C LEU A 83 -8.42 -5.77 -0.54
N MET A 84 -7.46 -4.92 -0.91
CA MET A 84 -6.62 -5.14 -2.08
C MET A 84 -5.41 -5.98 -1.68
N LEU A 85 -5.29 -7.18 -2.25
CA LEU A 85 -4.15 -8.08 -2.01
C LEU A 85 -3.68 -8.62 -3.35
N ASN A 86 -2.76 -7.88 -3.98
CA ASN A 86 -2.26 -8.19 -5.31
C ASN A 86 -1.39 -9.44 -5.31
N THR A 87 -1.19 -9.98 -6.51
CA THR A 87 -0.37 -11.18 -6.70
C THR A 87 1.04 -11.00 -6.09
N GLY A 88 1.50 -12.02 -5.36
CA GLY A 88 2.77 -12.01 -4.62
C GLY A 88 2.67 -11.52 -3.17
N ASP A 89 1.66 -10.71 -2.84
CA ASP A 89 1.39 -10.29 -1.47
C ASP A 89 0.64 -11.40 -0.70
N ILE A 90 0.88 -11.53 0.60
CA ILE A 90 0.20 -12.54 1.44
C ILE A 90 -0.29 -11.96 2.76
N LEU A 91 -1.36 -12.53 3.30
CA LEU A 91 -1.75 -12.26 4.69
C LEU A 91 -0.71 -12.85 5.65
N HIS A 92 -0.40 -12.12 6.73
CA HIS A 92 0.71 -12.43 7.63
C HIS A 92 0.58 -13.80 8.31
N ASN A 93 -0.65 -14.19 8.64
CA ASN A 93 -0.97 -15.50 9.19
C ASN A 93 -2.47 -15.80 8.98
N GLU A 94 -2.90 -17.03 9.30
CA GLU A 94 -4.28 -17.52 9.16
C GLU A 94 -5.33 -16.82 10.04
N GLN A 95 -4.91 -16.02 11.03
CA GLN A 95 -5.82 -15.35 11.98
C GLN A 95 -6.02 -13.86 11.66
N VAL A 96 -5.40 -13.31 10.61
CA VAL A 96 -5.46 -11.87 10.32
C VAL A 96 -6.90 -11.40 10.18
N LEU A 97 -7.69 -12.05 9.30
CA LEU A 97 -9.07 -11.66 9.08
C LEU A 97 -9.93 -11.82 10.34
N HIS A 98 -9.68 -12.87 11.12
CA HIS A 98 -10.34 -13.07 12.41
C HIS A 98 -10.02 -11.92 13.38
N GLN A 99 -8.76 -11.53 13.52
CA GLN A 99 -8.35 -10.43 14.40
C GLN A 99 -8.88 -9.07 13.94
N VAL A 100 -9.13 -8.90 12.64
CA VAL A 100 -9.76 -7.69 12.11
C VAL A 100 -11.27 -7.68 12.38
N PHE A 101 -12.00 -8.77 12.12
CA PHE A 101 -13.47 -8.73 12.10
C PHE A 101 -14.17 -9.42 13.28
N HIS A 102 -13.46 -10.18 14.12
CA HIS A 102 -14.07 -10.91 15.26
C HIS A 102 -14.77 -9.99 16.25
N ASN A 103 -14.21 -8.79 16.49
CA ASN A 103 -14.88 -7.77 17.28
C ASN A 103 -15.81 -6.97 16.35
N THR A 104 -17.09 -7.36 16.30
CA THR A 104 -18.13 -6.81 15.41
C THR A 104 -18.50 -5.34 15.64
N ASN A 105 -17.81 -4.64 16.55
CA ASN A 105 -18.04 -3.22 16.87
C ASN A 105 -17.14 -2.27 16.06
N ARG A 106 -16.62 -2.71 14.91
CA ARG A 106 -15.82 -1.84 14.04
C ARG A 106 -16.70 -1.23 12.98
N TYR A 107 -16.66 0.09 12.93
CA TYR A 107 -17.52 0.91 12.07
C TYR A 107 -16.74 2.00 11.35
N GLU A 108 -15.43 2.04 11.51
CA GLU A 108 -14.55 3.01 10.87
C GLU A 108 -14.50 2.77 9.37
N ASP A 109 -14.45 3.85 8.60
CA ASP A 109 -14.44 3.75 7.13
C ASP A 109 -13.15 3.10 6.62
N ILE A 110 -12.04 3.25 7.36
CA ILE A 110 -10.75 2.65 7.08
C ILE A 110 -10.20 1.95 8.32
N ILE A 111 -9.91 0.66 8.22
CA ILE A 111 -9.21 -0.13 9.23
C ILE A 111 -7.85 -0.49 8.63
N TYR A 112 -6.76 -0.15 9.29
CA TYR A 112 -5.43 -0.49 8.78
C TYR A 112 -4.51 -1.05 9.86
N GLY A 113 -3.44 -1.69 9.43
CA GLY A 113 -2.41 -2.24 10.29
C GLY A 113 -1.06 -2.25 9.61
N ASP A 114 -0.12 -2.88 10.28
CA ASP A 114 1.29 -2.89 9.91
C ASP A 114 1.60 -3.96 8.86
N VAL A 115 2.71 -3.79 8.16
CA VAL A 115 3.21 -4.77 7.18
C VAL A 115 4.66 -5.12 7.40
N ASP A 116 5.01 -6.34 7.02
CA ASP A 116 6.39 -6.72 6.73
C ASP A 116 6.59 -6.70 5.22
N ARG A 117 7.85 -6.61 4.77
CA ARG A 117 8.19 -6.72 3.34
C ARG A 117 8.97 -7.99 3.07
N GLU A 118 8.77 -8.56 1.90
CA GLU A 118 9.57 -9.65 1.38
C GLU A 118 10.30 -9.20 0.12
N SER A 119 11.60 -9.50 0.02
CA SER A 119 12.36 -9.38 -1.22
C SER A 119 13.30 -10.56 -1.33
N LYS A 120 13.30 -11.24 -2.49
CA LYS A 120 14.15 -12.41 -2.76
C LYS A 120 14.02 -13.51 -1.71
N GLY A 121 12.81 -13.71 -1.19
CA GLY A 121 12.48 -14.70 -0.17
C GLY A 121 12.95 -14.34 1.25
N LEU A 122 13.46 -13.14 1.48
CA LEU A 122 13.82 -12.63 2.81
C LEU A 122 12.74 -11.66 3.30
N VAL A 123 12.24 -11.92 4.50
CA VAL A 123 11.25 -11.07 5.16
C VAL A 123 11.95 -10.07 6.08
N PHE A 124 11.58 -8.80 5.95
CA PHE A 124 12.09 -7.69 6.72
C PHE A 124 10.93 -7.01 7.45
N THR A 125 11.10 -6.82 8.77
CA THR A 125 10.20 -5.95 9.54
C THR A 125 10.45 -4.51 9.12
N GLU A 126 9.48 -3.92 8.43
CA GLU A 126 9.68 -2.60 7.85
C GLU A 126 8.74 -1.56 8.46
N SER A 127 7.43 -1.78 8.36
CA SER A 127 6.49 -0.68 8.57
C SER A 127 5.72 -0.87 9.88
N ILE A 128 5.90 0.10 10.78
CA ILE A 128 4.96 0.42 11.85
C ILE A 128 4.35 1.75 11.47
N PHE A 129 3.05 1.77 11.17
CA PHE A 129 2.35 2.98 10.75
C PHE A 129 1.94 3.85 11.95
N PRO A 130 1.78 5.17 11.77
CA PRO A 130 1.33 6.03 12.85
C PRO A 130 -0.13 5.76 13.20
N ASP A 131 -0.51 6.02 14.45
CA ASP A 131 -1.92 5.97 14.90
C ASP A 131 -2.77 7.11 14.27
N SER A 132 -2.14 8.14 13.69
CA SER A 132 -2.81 9.27 13.05
C SER A 132 -2.33 9.49 11.62
N LEU A 133 -3.27 9.42 10.67
CA LEU A 133 -3.06 9.67 9.24
C LEU A 133 -3.20 11.16 8.92
N SER A 134 -2.37 12.00 9.55
CA SER A 134 -2.38 13.44 9.27
C SER A 134 -2.01 13.74 7.81
N PHE A 135 -2.44 14.89 7.29
CA PHE A 135 -1.97 15.39 5.98
C PHE A 135 -0.44 15.44 5.91
N GLY A 136 0.22 15.83 7.00
CA GLY A 136 1.68 15.86 7.13
C GLY A 136 2.34 14.49 6.93
N PHE A 137 1.67 13.41 7.34
CA PHE A 137 2.09 12.04 7.04
C PHE A 137 1.72 11.67 5.60
N LEU A 138 0.45 11.79 5.21
CA LEU A 138 -0.03 11.34 3.91
C LEU A 138 0.58 12.10 2.72
N ARG A 139 1.17 13.28 2.89
CA ARG A 139 1.89 13.95 1.81
C ARG A 139 3.24 13.31 1.47
N ASN A 140 3.89 12.62 2.42
CA ASN A 140 5.24 12.04 2.25
C ASN A 140 5.33 10.52 2.52
N GLY A 141 4.37 9.98 3.27
CA GLY A 141 4.25 8.58 3.64
C GLY A 141 3.03 7.94 3.01
N MET A 142 2.92 6.63 3.18
CA MET A 142 1.81 5.83 2.66
C MET A 142 1.62 4.65 3.60
N ILE A 143 0.38 4.34 3.94
CA ILE A 143 0.03 3.04 4.50
C ILE A 143 -0.10 2.03 3.37
N SER A 144 0.30 0.79 3.59
CA SER A 144 0.30 -0.24 2.54
C SER A 144 -1.11 -0.72 2.26
N HIS A 145 -1.63 -0.60 1.04
CA HIS A 145 -3.00 -1.03 0.70
C HIS A 145 -3.27 -2.50 1.04
N GLN A 146 -2.23 -3.34 1.05
CA GLN A 146 -2.26 -4.75 1.48
C GLN A 146 -2.70 -4.95 2.92
N ALA A 147 -2.63 -3.91 3.74
CA ALA A 147 -3.04 -3.91 5.14
C ALA A 147 -4.09 -2.83 5.41
N VAL A 148 -4.88 -2.46 4.41
CA VAL A 148 -5.99 -1.51 4.53
C VAL A 148 -7.29 -2.18 4.13
N PHE A 149 -8.23 -2.22 5.06
CA PHE A 149 -9.61 -2.58 4.84
C PHE A 149 -10.43 -1.29 4.79
N PHE A 150 -11.00 -0.96 3.66
CA PHE A 150 -11.84 0.23 3.51
C PHE A 150 -13.28 -0.17 3.22
N LYS A 151 -14.25 0.56 3.78
CA LYS A 151 -15.66 0.36 3.45
C LYS A 151 -15.86 0.55 1.96
N LYS A 152 -16.62 -0.35 1.34
CA LYS A 152 -16.97 -0.24 -0.08
C LYS A 152 -17.65 1.10 -0.39
N SER A 153 -18.50 1.59 0.52
CA SER A 153 -19.22 2.87 0.37
C SER A 153 -18.31 4.09 0.25
N LEU A 154 -17.03 4.02 0.64
CA LEU A 154 -16.10 5.13 0.39
C LEU A 154 -15.92 5.41 -1.11
N HIS A 155 -16.11 4.42 -1.97
CA HIS A 155 -16.09 4.64 -3.42
C HIS A 155 -17.31 5.41 -3.94
N ASP A 156 -18.41 5.46 -3.19
CA ASP A 156 -19.59 6.27 -3.54
C ASP A 156 -19.31 7.77 -3.31
N GLU A 157 -18.44 8.10 -2.35
CA GLU A 157 -18.08 9.47 -1.98
C GLU A 157 -16.82 9.96 -2.70
N VAL A 158 -15.75 9.16 -2.66
CA VAL A 158 -14.42 9.53 -3.18
C VAL A 158 -14.34 9.27 -4.69
N GLY A 159 -15.04 8.24 -5.18
CA GLY A 159 -14.96 7.73 -6.55
C GLY A 159 -14.08 6.48 -6.68
N LEU A 160 -13.81 6.06 -7.91
CA LEU A 160 -12.91 4.95 -8.22
C LEU A 160 -11.43 5.38 -8.20
N TYR A 161 -10.50 4.44 -8.33
CA TYR A 161 -9.09 4.78 -8.51
C TYR A 161 -8.89 5.56 -9.82
N ASP A 162 -8.15 6.67 -9.74
CA ASP A 162 -7.85 7.53 -10.89
C ASP A 162 -6.86 6.82 -11.81
N GLU A 163 -7.36 6.22 -12.89
CA GLU A 163 -6.57 5.46 -13.87
C GLU A 163 -5.56 6.33 -14.64
N THR A 164 -5.63 7.66 -14.53
CA THR A 164 -4.63 8.56 -15.12
C THR A 164 -3.36 8.68 -14.28
N ILE A 165 -3.42 8.25 -13.01
CA ILE A 165 -2.27 8.21 -12.11
C ILE A 165 -1.51 6.91 -12.33
N LYS A 166 -0.23 7.00 -12.67
CA LYS A 166 0.60 5.84 -12.96
C LYS A 166 1.17 5.18 -11.71
N TYR A 167 1.46 5.96 -10.67
CA TYR A 167 2.06 5.51 -9.43
C TYR A 167 1.27 6.04 -8.23
N GLY A 168 0.83 5.13 -7.37
CA GLY A 168 0.21 5.47 -6.08
C GLY A 168 -1.24 5.96 -6.18
N ALA A 169 -2.05 5.48 -7.12
CA ALA A 169 -3.48 5.84 -7.17
C ALA A 169 -4.26 5.33 -5.93
N ASP A 170 -3.79 4.25 -5.31
CA ASP A 170 -4.22 3.75 -4.01
C ASP A 170 -3.92 4.73 -2.87
N TRP A 171 -2.68 5.23 -2.82
CA TRP A 171 -2.31 6.32 -1.91
C TRP A 171 -3.15 7.57 -2.14
N TYR A 172 -3.38 7.91 -3.40
CA TYR A 172 -4.17 9.07 -3.77
C TYR A 172 -5.61 8.95 -3.24
N PHE A 173 -6.24 7.80 -3.47
CA PHE A 173 -7.58 7.50 -2.97
C PHE A 173 -7.64 7.63 -1.43
N ILE A 174 -6.71 7.02 -0.70
CA ILE A 174 -6.65 7.11 0.77
C ILE A 174 -6.45 8.57 1.23
N THR A 175 -5.60 9.32 0.53
CA THR A 175 -5.35 10.74 0.85
C THR A 175 -6.59 11.58 0.69
N LEU A 176 -7.37 11.37 -0.37
CA LEU A 176 -8.67 12.02 -0.52
C LEU A 176 -9.65 11.61 0.57
N ALA A 177 -9.81 10.30 0.79
CA ALA A 177 -10.74 9.76 1.77
C ALA A 177 -10.51 10.41 3.15
N VAL A 178 -9.26 10.43 3.62
CA VAL A 178 -8.90 10.99 4.94
C VAL A 178 -8.92 12.52 4.94
N CYS A 179 -8.24 13.18 3.99
CA CYS A 179 -7.99 14.62 4.09
C CYS A 179 -9.07 15.51 3.46
N LYS A 180 -9.92 14.97 2.58
CA LYS A 180 -10.97 15.72 1.88
C LYS A 180 -12.37 15.28 2.30
N TYR A 181 -12.58 13.97 2.48
CA TYR A 181 -13.88 13.40 2.84
C TYR A 181 -14.01 13.06 4.33
N ASN A 182 -12.95 13.27 5.12
CA ASN A 182 -12.94 13.03 6.58
C ASN A 182 -13.34 11.60 6.97
N ALA A 183 -12.96 10.61 6.15
CA ALA A 183 -13.16 9.20 6.44
C ALA A 183 -12.60 8.87 7.83
N SER A 184 -13.43 8.24 8.66
CA SER A 184 -13.01 7.73 9.96
C SER A 184 -12.04 6.57 9.79
N TYR A 185 -11.06 6.46 10.67
CA TYR A 185 -10.06 5.40 10.59
C TYR A 185 -9.61 4.88 11.94
N ILE A 186 -9.11 3.65 11.96
CA ILE A 186 -8.48 3.04 13.12
C ILE A 186 -7.22 2.25 12.73
N HIS A 187 -6.16 2.45 13.51
CA HIS A 187 -4.94 1.66 13.43
C HIS A 187 -5.01 0.46 14.38
N LEU A 188 -4.79 -0.74 13.85
CA LEU A 188 -4.54 -1.93 14.65
C LEU A 188 -3.05 -2.21 14.68
N LYS A 189 -2.48 -2.28 15.88
CA LYS A 189 -1.05 -2.55 16.12
C LYS A 189 -0.72 -4.02 15.92
N MET A 190 -0.89 -4.50 14.69
CA MET A 190 -0.65 -5.88 14.28
C MET A 190 -0.19 -5.94 12.83
N LYS A 191 0.60 -6.97 12.52
CA LYS A 191 1.02 -7.27 11.15
C LYS A 191 -0.13 -7.94 10.40
N MET A 192 -0.62 -7.31 9.35
CA MET A 192 -1.73 -7.82 8.54
C MET A 192 -1.25 -8.54 7.29
N ALA A 193 -0.20 -8.03 6.64
CA ALA A 193 0.29 -8.57 5.39
C ALA A 193 1.82 -8.58 5.31
N ILE A 194 2.33 -9.44 4.44
CA ILE A 194 3.71 -9.44 3.95
C ILE A 194 3.64 -8.99 2.50
N CYS A 195 4.22 -7.82 2.21
CA CYS A 195 4.18 -7.21 0.89
C CYS A 195 5.40 -7.63 0.07
N ASN A 196 5.18 -8.08 -1.16
CA ASN A 196 6.24 -8.38 -2.09
C ASN A 196 6.87 -7.08 -2.61
N ALA A 197 8.17 -6.89 -2.33
CA ALA A 197 8.93 -5.71 -2.73
C ALA A 197 9.64 -5.88 -4.08
N ASP A 198 9.55 -7.06 -4.71
CA ASP A 198 10.18 -7.34 -6.02
C ASP A 198 9.29 -6.91 -7.21
N GLY A 199 8.17 -6.24 -6.94
CA GLY A 199 7.20 -5.79 -7.94
C GLY A 199 7.65 -4.62 -8.83
N LEU A 200 6.71 -4.13 -9.64
CA LEU A 200 6.91 -3.21 -10.77
C LEU A 200 7.54 -1.84 -10.46
N THR A 201 7.66 -1.43 -9.19
CA THR A 201 8.19 -0.11 -8.81
C THR A 201 9.47 -0.25 -8.01
N SER A 202 10.61 -0.41 -8.70
CA SER A 202 11.89 -0.69 -8.04
C SER A 202 13.08 0.13 -8.57
N SER A 203 12.89 0.98 -9.60
CA SER A 203 13.98 1.76 -10.19
C SER A 203 14.06 3.22 -9.67
N PRO A 204 15.26 3.81 -9.56
CA PRO A 204 15.45 5.23 -9.20
C PRO A 204 14.64 6.22 -10.06
N LYS A 205 14.45 5.90 -11.35
CA LYS A 205 13.69 6.72 -12.29
C LYS A 205 12.19 6.72 -11.95
N GLU A 206 11.65 5.58 -11.55
CA GLU A 206 10.25 5.44 -11.12
C GLU A 206 10.01 6.19 -9.81
N PHE A 207 10.96 6.15 -8.87
CA PHE A 207 10.85 6.94 -7.64
C PHE A 207 10.75 8.45 -7.91
N ALA A 208 11.55 8.98 -8.83
CA ALA A 208 11.48 10.40 -9.20
C ALA A 208 10.17 10.76 -9.93
N ALA A 209 9.70 9.87 -10.81
CA ALA A 209 8.43 10.04 -11.51
C ALA A 209 7.25 10.05 -10.53
N MET A 210 7.22 9.09 -9.59
CA MET A 210 6.23 8.98 -8.53
C MET A 210 6.21 10.24 -7.64
N ALA A 211 7.37 10.77 -7.23
CA ALA A 211 7.42 12.01 -6.44
C ALA A 211 6.85 13.22 -7.21
N THR A 212 7.10 13.28 -8.52
CA THR A 212 6.58 14.35 -9.39
C THR A 212 5.06 14.25 -9.55
N GLU A 213 4.55 13.04 -9.82
CA GLU A 213 3.12 12.77 -9.95
C GLU A 213 2.38 13.07 -8.64
N ARG A 214 2.94 12.61 -7.51
CA ARG A 214 2.43 12.90 -6.17
C ARG A 214 2.31 14.40 -5.91
N THR A 215 3.35 15.18 -6.21
CA THR A 215 3.32 16.64 -6.07
C THR A 215 2.25 17.28 -6.94
N THR A 216 2.08 16.79 -8.17
CA THR A 216 1.08 17.28 -9.12
C THR A 216 -0.33 17.05 -8.59
N VAL A 217 -0.60 15.84 -8.10
CA VAL A 217 -1.88 15.44 -7.50
C VAL A 217 -2.19 16.26 -6.24
N LEU A 218 -1.22 16.45 -5.34
CA LEU A 218 -1.43 17.27 -4.14
C LEU A 218 -1.71 18.74 -4.48
N ARG A 219 -1.05 19.29 -5.51
CA ARG A 219 -1.35 20.64 -6.01
C ARG A 219 -2.73 20.78 -6.61
N ARG A 220 -3.20 19.74 -7.30
CA ARG A 220 -4.56 19.70 -7.85
C ARG A 220 -5.61 19.73 -6.75
N GLU A 221 -5.46 18.89 -5.73
CA GLU A 221 -6.51 18.68 -4.72
C GLU A 221 -6.43 19.60 -3.50
N PHE A 222 -5.23 20.05 -3.13
CA PHE A 222 -5.00 20.87 -1.93
C PHE A 222 -4.28 22.20 -2.24
N PRO A 223 -4.71 22.96 -3.26
CA PRO A 223 -4.01 24.16 -3.72
C PRO A 223 -3.92 25.26 -2.65
N GLY A 224 -4.84 25.27 -1.67
CA GLY A 224 -4.93 26.30 -0.65
C GLY A 224 -3.80 26.30 0.38
N PHE A 225 -3.05 25.20 0.52
CA PHE A 225 -2.00 25.10 1.55
C PHE A 225 -0.81 24.21 1.15
N ILE A 226 -0.86 23.46 0.05
CA ILE A 226 0.23 22.57 -0.35
C ILE A 226 1.57 23.29 -0.54
N ASP A 227 1.58 24.49 -1.10
CA ASP A 227 2.82 25.23 -1.32
C ASP A 227 3.48 25.67 0.00
N ASP A 228 2.68 25.89 1.06
CA ASP A 228 3.21 26.13 2.42
C ASP A 228 3.92 24.90 2.97
N TYR A 229 3.36 23.70 2.75
CA TYR A 229 4.01 22.44 3.13
C TYR A 229 5.26 22.15 2.31
N LEU A 230 5.24 22.41 1.00
CA LEU A 230 6.42 22.26 0.14
C LEU A 230 7.53 23.25 0.52
N LEU A 231 7.18 24.45 0.97
CA LEU A 231 8.14 25.40 1.54
C LEU A 231 8.70 24.88 2.87
N PHE A 232 7.83 24.36 3.74
CA PHE A 232 8.23 23.77 5.02
C PHE A 232 9.24 22.63 4.82
N ASP A 233 9.02 21.75 3.84
CA ASP A 233 9.97 20.68 3.49
C ASP A 233 11.34 21.22 3.12
N LYS A 234 11.39 22.19 2.22
CA LYS A 234 12.66 22.80 1.78
C LYS A 234 13.43 23.39 2.97
N ILE A 235 12.71 23.96 3.93
CA ILE A 235 13.31 24.50 5.16
C ILE A 235 13.86 23.37 6.03
N GLU A 236 13.09 22.31 6.27
CA GLU A 236 13.53 21.15 7.07
C GLU A 236 14.71 20.42 6.43
N ASP A 237 14.67 20.18 5.12
CA ASP A 237 15.77 19.56 4.37
C ASP A 237 17.05 20.40 4.45
N SER A 238 16.92 21.73 4.33
CA SER A 238 18.05 22.65 4.49
C SER A 238 18.63 22.60 5.90
N LYS A 239 17.79 22.58 6.94
CA LYS A 239 18.24 22.42 8.34
C LYS A 239 18.96 21.09 8.54
N LEU A 240 18.42 20.00 8.01
CA LEU A 240 19.02 18.67 8.10
C LEU A 240 20.38 18.62 7.39
N ALA A 241 20.47 19.13 6.17
CA ALA A 241 21.71 19.23 5.42
C ALA A 241 22.78 20.05 6.17
N ASN A 242 22.38 21.17 6.78
CA ASN A 242 23.27 21.99 7.60
C ASN A 242 23.73 21.28 8.88
N LYS A 243 22.86 20.50 9.53
CA LYS A 243 23.19 19.68 10.70
C LYS A 243 24.18 18.56 10.34
N LEU A 244 23.97 17.88 9.21
CA LEU A 244 24.87 16.85 8.70
C LEU A 244 26.25 17.42 8.38
N LYS A 245 26.33 18.57 7.69
CA LYS A 245 27.61 19.26 7.41
C LYS A 245 28.39 19.58 8.70
N ARG A 246 27.71 20.10 9.73
CA ARG A 246 28.31 20.40 11.03
C ARG A 246 28.77 19.14 11.78
N GLY A 247 27.98 18.06 11.71
CA GLY A 247 28.33 16.77 12.30
C GLY A 247 29.57 16.14 11.65
N SER A 248 29.62 16.10 10.32
CA SER A 248 30.76 15.57 9.57
C SER A 248 32.04 16.36 9.82
N SER A 249 31.97 17.70 9.93
CA SER A 249 33.11 18.53 10.30
C SER A 249 33.68 18.14 11.67
N LYS A 250 32.81 17.96 12.68
CA LYS A 250 33.24 17.55 14.03
C LYS A 250 33.91 16.18 14.05
N VAL A 251 33.43 15.22 13.26
CA VAL A 251 34.03 13.88 13.15
C VAL A 251 35.42 13.96 12.52
N ILE A 252 35.57 14.74 11.45
CA ILE A 252 36.86 14.95 10.77
C ILE A 252 37.88 15.63 11.70
N ASP A 253 37.46 16.67 12.43
CA ASP A 253 38.33 17.38 13.37
C ASP A 253 38.77 16.50 14.54
N THR A 254 37.87 15.64 15.03
CA THR A 254 38.17 14.63 16.06
C THR A 254 39.18 13.60 15.55
N ALA A 255 38.98 13.07 14.34
CA ALA A 255 39.89 12.12 13.71
C ALA A 255 41.30 12.74 13.49
N LYS A 256 41.38 14.00 13.03
CA LYS A 256 42.65 14.74 12.90
C LYS A 256 43.34 14.93 14.26
N GLY A 257 42.57 15.21 15.32
CA GLY A 257 43.08 15.32 16.68
C GLY A 257 43.67 14.02 17.22
N VAL A 258 43.02 12.88 16.95
CA VAL A 258 43.50 11.55 17.33
C VAL A 258 44.78 11.18 16.56
N VAL A 259 44.81 11.38 15.24
CA VAL A 259 46.00 11.12 14.41
C VAL A 259 47.20 11.96 14.87
N LYS A 260 47.00 13.24 15.21
CA LYS A 260 48.05 14.13 15.72
C LYS A 260 48.59 13.73 17.10
N LYS A 261 47.79 12.99 17.89
CA LYS A 261 48.20 12.43 19.20
C LYS A 261 48.99 11.12 19.06
N ILE A 262 48.74 10.35 18.00
CA ILE A 262 49.45 9.09 17.71
C ILE A 262 50.82 9.35 17.06
N LEU A 263 50.98 10.48 16.38
CA LEU A 263 52.22 10.89 15.69
C LEU A 263 53.18 11.73 16.56
N LYS A 264 52.99 11.75 17.88
CA LYS A 264 53.88 12.37 18.87
C LYS A 264 54.32 11.33 19.89
#